data_AF-A0A920VV11-F1
#
_entry.id   AF-A0A920VV11-F1
#
_cell.length_a   1.000
_cell.length_b   1.000
_cell.length_c   1.000
_cell.angle_alpha   90.00
_cell.angle_beta   90.00
_cell.angle_gamma   90.00
#
_symmetry.space_group_name_H-M   'P 1'
#
loop_
_entity.id
_entity.type
_entity.pdbx_description
1 polymer ?
#
loop_
_entity_poly.entity_id
_entity_poly.type
_entity_poly.pdbx_seq_one_letter_code
_entity_poly.pdbx_strand_id
1 'polypeptide(L)'
;MAFRDWGSLPIEGGVMAAYKRDIEASPDPAARQKEIEDSLDQVRSPYRTAEMFGIEEIIDPRDTRPLLCDWVKTAYKNLPQNLGIKERTMRP
;
A
#
# COMPACT_ATOMS: atom_id res chain seq x y z
N MET A 1 -1.45 -16.10 9.62
CA MET A 1 -0.76 -15.61 8.41
C MET A 1 -1.32 -14.22 8.14
N ALA A 2 -0.67 -13.16 8.61
CA ALA A 2 -1.16 -11.80 8.47
C ALA A 2 -0.68 -11.26 7.12
N PHE A 3 -1.58 -11.18 6.14
CA PHE A 3 -1.32 -10.45 4.89
C PHE A 3 -1.22 -8.96 5.24
N ARG A 4 -0.21 -8.29 4.68
CA ARG A 4 0.02 -6.85 4.84
C ARG A 4 -1.13 -6.13 4.12
N ASP A 5 -1.89 -5.29 4.84
CA ASP A 5 -2.92 -4.47 4.23
C ASP A 5 -2.29 -3.42 3.32
N TRP A 6 -2.71 -3.39 2.05
CA TRP A 6 -2.31 -2.37 1.07
C TRP A 6 -3.44 -1.37 0.90
N GLY A 7 -3.16 -0.10 1.21
CA GLY A 7 -4.12 1.00 1.17
C GLY A 7 -4.01 1.89 2.41
N SER A 8 -4.19 3.19 2.25
CA SER A 8 -4.05 4.18 3.35
C SER A 8 -5.27 4.30 4.27
N LEU A 9 -6.35 3.56 3.99
CA LEU A 9 -7.63 3.70 4.70
C LEU A 9 -7.99 2.40 5.42
N PRO A 10 -8.26 2.43 6.74
CA PRO A 10 -8.98 1.35 7.41
C PRO A 10 -10.38 1.19 6.77
N ILE A 11 -10.77 -0.01 6.34
CA ILE A 11 -12.03 -0.25 5.59
C ILE A 11 -13.23 0.18 6.41
N GLU A 12 -13.32 -0.31 7.65
CA GLU A 12 -14.50 -0.11 8.50
C GLU A 12 -14.81 1.39 8.72
N GLY A 13 -13.78 2.23 8.85
CA GLY A 13 -13.96 3.68 8.97
C GLY A 13 -14.04 4.42 7.64
N GLY A 14 -13.30 3.97 6.62
CA GLY A 14 -13.18 4.64 5.33
C GLY A 14 -14.39 4.45 4.41
N VAL A 15 -15.03 3.28 4.46
CA VAL A 15 -16.22 2.98 3.65
C VAL A 15 -17.39 3.85 4.06
N MET A 16 -17.65 3.96 5.37
CA MET A 16 -18.71 4.83 5.88
C MET A 16 -18.42 6.31 5.66
N ALA A 17 -17.15 6.73 5.57
CA ALA A 17 -16.80 8.12 5.25
C ALA A 17 -17.01 8.44 3.76
N ALA A 18 -16.67 7.51 2.86
CA ALA A 18 -16.72 7.74 1.41
C ALA A 18 -18.09 7.46 0.79
N TYR A 19 -18.78 6.42 1.26
CA TYR A 19 -20.02 5.89 0.66
C TYR A 19 -21.26 6.11 1.53
N LYS A 20 -21.19 6.99 2.53
CA LYS A 20 -22.30 7.25 3.47
C LYS A 20 -23.64 7.46 2.77
N ARG A 21 -23.66 8.30 1.75
CA ARG A 21 -24.88 8.66 1.01
C ARG A 21 -25.48 7.47 0.24
N ASP A 22 -24.63 6.64 -0.35
CA ASP A 22 -25.08 5.46 -1.11
C ASP A 22 -25.57 4.34 -0.18
N ILE A 23 -24.94 4.19 0.98
CA ILE A 23 -25.33 3.20 1.99
C ILE A 23 -26.68 3.60 2.64
N GLU A 24 -26.84 4.87 3.03
CA GLU A 24 -28.07 5.36 3.66
C GLU A 24 -29.27 5.46 2.69
N ALA A 25 -29.02 5.64 1.39
CA ALA A 25 -30.05 5.68 0.36
C ALA A 25 -30.50 4.28 -0.12
N SER A 26 -29.80 3.22 0.29
CA SER A 26 -30.12 1.84 -0.06
C SER A 26 -31.33 1.33 0.74
N PRO A 27 -32.22 0.52 0.14
CA PRO A 27 -33.29 -0.16 0.87
C PRO A 27 -32.77 -1.15 1.92
N ASP A 28 -31.54 -1.65 1.77
CA ASP A 28 -30.81 -2.41 2.79
C ASP A 28 -29.38 -1.83 2.94
N PRO A 29 -29.16 -0.95 3.92
CA PRO A 29 -27.85 -0.35 4.17
C PRO A 29 -26.77 -1.36 4.57
N ALA A 30 -27.14 -2.41 5.31
CA ALA A 30 -26.18 -3.40 5.79
C ALA A 30 -25.69 -4.30 4.65
N ALA A 31 -26.60 -4.73 3.77
CA ALA A 31 -26.21 -5.44 2.56
C ALA A 31 -25.35 -4.57 1.64
N ARG A 32 -25.70 -3.29 1.47
CA ARG A 32 -24.94 -2.38 0.60
C ARG A 32 -23.55 -2.08 1.11
N GLN A 33 -23.40 -1.91 2.43
CA GLN A 33 -22.09 -1.74 3.05
C GLN A 33 -21.21 -2.96 2.78
N LYS A 34 -21.74 -4.16 2.99
CA LYS A 34 -21.01 -5.41 2.77
C LYS A 34 -20.59 -5.61 1.32
N GLU A 35 -21.46 -5.28 0.35
CA GLU A 35 -21.11 -5.31 -1.07
C GLU A 35 -19.92 -4.39 -1.40
N ILE A 36 -19.90 -3.19 -0.82
CA ILE A 36 -18.82 -2.22 -1.04
C ILE A 36 -17.53 -2.73 -0.39
N GLU A 37 -17.59 -3.24 0.83
CA GLU A 37 -16.45 -3.85 1.53
C GLU A 37 -15.87 -5.01 0.73
N ASP A 38 -16.69 -5.96 0.28
CA ASP A 38 -16.28 -7.11 -0.54
C ASP A 38 -15.62 -6.66 -1.86
N SER A 39 -16.12 -5.59 -2.48
CA SER A 39 -15.52 -5.02 -3.69
C SER A 39 -14.17 -4.36 -3.44
N LEU A 40 -14.01 -3.69 -2.30
CA LEU A 40 -12.79 -3.01 -1.90
C LEU A 40 -11.71 -3.99 -1.45
N ASP A 41 -12.09 -5.12 -0.83
CA ASP A 41 -11.16 -6.19 -0.50
C ASP A 41 -10.54 -6.82 -1.76
N GLN A 42 -11.30 -6.94 -2.85
CA GLN A 42 -10.76 -7.47 -4.10
C GLN A 42 -9.67 -6.60 -4.72
N VAL A 43 -9.69 -5.27 -4.48
CA VAL A 43 -8.66 -4.34 -4.99
C VAL A 43 -7.44 -4.21 -4.07
N ARG A 44 -7.51 -4.73 -2.83
CA ARG A 44 -6.38 -4.71 -1.87
C ARG A 44 -5.30 -5.75 -2.11
N SER A 45 -5.46 -6.58 -3.14
CA SER A 45 -4.49 -7.62 -3.44
C SER A 45 -3.11 -7.00 -3.71
N PRO A 46 -2.07 -7.34 -2.92
CA PRO A 46 -0.71 -6.85 -3.13
C PRO A 46 -0.18 -7.18 -4.53
N TYR A 47 -0.72 -8.23 -5.15
CA TYR A 47 -0.41 -8.63 -6.52
C TYR A 47 -0.91 -7.61 -7.56
N ARG A 48 -2.10 -7.02 -7.39
CA ARG A 48 -2.60 -5.99 -8.32
C ARG A 48 -1.77 -4.70 -8.24
N THR A 49 -1.34 -4.31 -7.05
CA THR A 49 -0.47 -3.14 -6.89
C THR A 49 0.91 -3.37 -7.50
N ALA A 50 1.42 -4.60 -7.48
CA ALA A 50 2.66 -4.96 -8.17
C ALA A 50 2.54 -4.87 -9.70
N GLU A 51 1.39 -5.23 -10.27
CA GLU A 51 1.16 -5.11 -11.72
C GLU A 51 1.12 -3.64 -12.22
N MET A 52 0.81 -2.67 -11.35
CA MET A 52 0.74 -1.25 -11.69
C MET A 52 2.09 -0.50 -11.65
N PHE A 53 3.23 -1.19 -11.71
CA PHE A 53 4.60 -0.59 -11.61
C PHE A 53 4.89 0.13 -10.28
N GLY A 54 4.05 -0.03 -9.25
CA GLY A 54 4.25 0.57 -7.93
C GLY A 54 5.14 -0.23 -6.98
N ILE A 55 5.48 -1.47 -7.34
CA ILE A 55 6.28 -2.40 -6.52
C ILE A 55 7.23 -3.13 -7.46
N GLU A 56 8.54 -3.05 -7.18
CA GLU A 56 9.57 -3.72 -8.00
C GLU A 56 9.57 -5.25 -7.82
N GLU A 57 9.29 -5.75 -6.60
CA GLU A 57 9.33 -7.17 -6.29
C GLU A 57 8.44 -7.54 -5.08
N ILE A 58 7.72 -8.67 -5.16
CA ILE A 58 7.06 -9.31 -4.01
C ILE A 58 7.96 -10.47 -3.56
N ILE A 59 8.46 -10.39 -2.32
CA ILE A 59 9.42 -11.36 -1.75
C ILE A 59 8.80 -12.18 -0.61
N ASP A 60 9.33 -13.37 -0.36
CA ASP A 60 9.03 -14.09 0.89
C ASP A 60 9.60 -13.30 2.08
N PRO A 61 8.86 -13.13 3.19
CA PRO A 61 9.36 -12.44 4.38
C PRO A 61 10.72 -12.96 4.90
N ARG A 62 11.03 -14.24 4.68
CA ARG A 62 12.31 -14.87 5.06
C ARG A 62 13.49 -14.33 4.26
N ASP A 63 13.26 -13.89 3.03
CA ASP A 63 14.29 -13.37 2.12
C ASP A 63 14.60 -11.89 2.38
N THR A 64 13.79 -11.20 3.19
CA THR A 64 13.98 -9.78 3.53
C THR A 64 15.39 -9.49 4.05
N ARG A 65 15.89 -10.28 4.99
CA ARG A 65 17.21 -10.06 5.61
C ARG A 65 18.36 -10.24 4.62
N PRO A 66 18.51 -11.37 3.90
CA PRO A 66 19.61 -11.52 2.95
C PRO A 66 19.58 -10.45 1.85
N LEU A 67 18.39 -10.07 1.33
CA LEU A 67 18.26 -9.02 0.33
C LEU A 67 18.71 -7.65 0.85
N LEU A 68 18.30 -7.27 2.06
CA LEU A 68 18.73 -6.00 2.68
C LEU A 68 20.24 -5.98 2.92
N CYS A 69 20.83 -7.08 3.43
CA CYS A 69 22.26 -7.17 3.65
C CYS A 69 23.06 -7.04 2.35
N ASP A 70 22.55 -7.55 1.24
CA ASP A 70 23.20 -7.39 -0.05
C ASP A 70 23.06 -5.96 -0.60
N TRP A 71 21.85 -5.40 -0.54
CA TRP A 71 21.58 -4.01 -0.93
C TRP A 71 22.47 -3.00 -0.19
N VAL A 72 22.68 -3.20 1.12
CA VAL A 72 23.55 -2.34 1.93
C VAL A 72 24.95 -2.21 1.32
N LYS A 73 25.55 -3.29 0.82
CA LYS A 73 26.88 -3.24 0.21
C LYS A 73 26.90 -2.31 -1.00
N THR A 74 25.86 -2.34 -1.82
CA THR A 74 25.71 -1.47 -2.99
C THR A 74 25.44 -0.02 -2.56
N ALA A 75 24.60 0.21 -1.56
CA ALA A 75 24.32 1.54 -1.02
C ALA A 75 25.60 2.24 -0.51
N TYR A 76 26.46 1.51 0.21
CA TYR A 76 27.74 2.06 0.71
C TYR A 76 28.73 2.39 -0.40
N LYS A 77 28.71 1.68 -1.53
CA LYS A 77 29.52 2.06 -2.72
C LYS A 77 29.07 3.37 -3.35
N ASN A 78 27.77 3.66 -3.31
CA ASN A 78 27.19 4.88 -3.89
C ASN A 78 27.22 6.09 -2.95
N LEU A 79 27.45 5.88 -1.65
CA LEU A 79 27.44 6.94 -0.65
C LEU A 79 28.46 8.07 -0.91
N PRO A 80 29.70 7.81 -1.36
CA PRO A 80 30.67 8.87 -1.65
C PRO A 80 30.25 9.83 -2.77
N GLN A 81 29.36 9.40 -3.67
CA GLN A 81 28.81 10.24 -4.74
C GLN A 81 27.69 11.17 -4.25
N ASN A 82 27.16 10.95 -3.05
CA ASN A 82 26.02 11.66 -2.48
C ASN A 82 26.42 12.62 -1.35
N LEU A 83 27.65 13.13 -1.38
CA LEU A 83 28.17 14.09 -0.41
C LEU A 83 27.84 15.53 -0.86
N GLY A 84 27.31 16.35 0.05
CA GLY A 84 26.93 17.74 -0.23
C GLY A 84 25.62 18.16 0.44
N ILE A 85 25.23 19.42 0.28
CA ILE A 85 23.98 19.96 0.80
C ILE A 85 22.82 19.31 0.03
N LYS A 86 21.99 18.51 0.72
CA LYS A 86 20.73 18.02 0.16
C LYS A 86 19.67 19.09 0.31
N GLU A 87 19.37 19.79 -0.78
CA GLU A 87 18.20 20.66 -0.83
C GLU A 87 16.93 19.80 -1.00
N ARG A 88 16.16 19.66 0.08
CA ARG A 88 14.80 19.14 0.01
C ARG A 88 13.86 20.32 -0.19
N THR A 89 13.71 20.75 -1.43
CA THR A 89 12.69 21.74 -1.78
C THR A 89 11.29 21.13 -1.65
N MET A 90 10.26 21.97 -1.49
CA MET A 90 8.88 21.48 -1.58
C MET A 90 8.68 20.83 -2.95
N ARG A 91 8.15 19.61 -2.94
CA ARG A 91 7.64 18.98 -4.15
C ARG A 91 6.50 19.87 -4.67
N PRO A 92 6.52 20.33 -5.94
CA PRO A 92 5.44 21.14 -6.49
C PRO A 92 4.09 20.41 -6.49
#